data_AF-A0A7W9UVZ2-F1
#
_entry.id   AF-A0A7W9UVZ2-F1
#
_cell.length_a   1.000
_cell.length_b   1.000
_cell.length_c   1.000
_cell.angle_alpha   90.00
_cell.angle_beta   90.00
_cell.angle_gamma   90.00
#
_symmetry.space_group_name_H-M   'P 1'
#
loop_
_entity.id
_entity.type
_entity.pdbx_description
1 polymer ?
#
loop_
_entity_poly.entity_id
_entity_poly.type
_entity_poly.pdbx_seq_one_letter_code
_entity_poly.pdbx_strand_id
1 'polypeptide(L)'
;MQRIRLRYTKRGRLRFTSHRDFQRAFERALRRAEVPMAYSAGFTPHPKVSYANAAPTGTGSEAEYVEIQLVEQRDPDQVRALLNTSLPDGLDVTDAVEATTTGLADRLQASVWEIRLDGVDHAVAERAVAAFLAADTVEVQRRTKNGMRTFDARAAVTALEALPGQTDRPGVEGCAILRLVVRHLTPAVRPDDVLSGLRATADLAPPVPAAVTRLAQGLLDEESGTVTDPLAPDREAVQAAPLTAAGMAAAMGATPACGGAPDGPG
;
A
#
# COMPACT_ATOMS: atom_id res chain seq x y z
N MET A 1 -0.58 13.20 20.91
CA MET A 1 -1.35 12.81 19.71
C MET A 1 -0.54 11.79 18.95
N GLN A 2 -0.99 10.54 18.90
CA GLN A 2 -0.28 9.48 18.17
C GLN A 2 -0.81 9.42 16.73
N ARG A 3 0.05 9.05 15.78
CA ARG A 3 -0.35 8.76 14.40
C ARG A 3 0.05 7.33 14.08
N ILE A 4 -0.84 6.56 13.47
CA ILE A 4 -0.57 5.18 13.07
C ILE A 4 -0.82 5.08 11.57
N ARG A 5 0.14 4.50 10.84
CA ARG A 5 0.01 4.17 9.41
C ARG A 5 -0.29 2.70 9.28
N LEU A 6 -1.30 2.39 8.48
CA LEU A 6 -1.76 1.04 8.25
C LEU A 6 -1.56 0.69 6.78
N ARG A 7 -1.07 -0.53 6.52
CA ARG A 7 -1.18 -1.17 5.21
C ARG A 7 -2.38 -2.10 5.23
N TYR A 8 -3.22 -2.02 4.21
CA TYR A 8 -4.38 -2.90 4.08
C TYR A 8 -4.56 -3.41 2.66
N THR A 9 -5.38 -4.45 2.53
CA THR A 9 -5.65 -5.16 1.27
C THR A 9 -7.11 -4.97 0.82
N LYS A 10 -7.35 -5.19 -0.47
CA LYS A 10 -8.67 -5.28 -1.10
C LYS A 10 -8.67 -6.50 -2.01
N ARG A 11 -9.27 -7.58 -1.52
CA ARG A 11 -9.24 -8.90 -2.18
C ARG A 11 -10.64 -9.39 -2.53
N GLY A 12 -10.70 -10.34 -3.46
CA GLY A 12 -11.96 -10.98 -3.87
C GLY A 12 -13.01 -9.96 -4.32
N ARG A 13 -14.22 -10.05 -3.74
CA ARG A 13 -15.34 -9.17 -4.10
C ARG A 13 -15.10 -7.71 -3.67
N LEU A 14 -14.24 -7.47 -2.69
CA LEU A 14 -14.01 -6.15 -2.11
C LEU A 14 -13.19 -5.25 -3.03
N ARG A 15 -12.58 -5.81 -4.09
CA ARG A 15 -11.96 -5.02 -5.18
C ARG A 15 -12.96 -4.11 -5.92
N PHE A 16 -14.25 -4.44 -5.87
CA PHE A 16 -15.32 -3.66 -6.49
C PHE A 16 -15.91 -2.58 -5.56
N THR A 17 -15.42 -2.50 -4.32
CA THR A 17 -15.82 -1.49 -3.35
C THR A 17 -15.27 -0.12 -3.77
N SER A 18 -16.13 0.89 -3.84
CA SER A 18 -15.68 2.25 -4.11
C SER A 18 -14.84 2.80 -2.96
N HIS A 19 -14.06 3.86 -3.20
CA HIS A 19 -13.29 4.49 -2.13
C HIS A 19 -14.19 4.93 -0.96
N ARG A 20 -15.37 5.50 -1.24
CA ARG A 20 -16.32 5.95 -0.22
C ARG A 20 -16.92 4.79 0.58
N ASP A 21 -17.16 3.65 -0.07
CA ASP A 21 -17.66 2.46 0.62
C ASP A 21 -16.62 1.88 1.57
N PHE A 22 -15.35 1.86 1.14
CA PHE A 22 -14.23 1.51 2.00
C PHE A 22 -14.14 2.45 3.21
N GLN A 23 -14.14 3.78 3.00
CA GLN A 23 -14.09 4.76 4.09
C GLN A 23 -15.17 4.50 5.14
N ARG A 24 -16.42 4.27 4.69
CA ARG A 24 -17.53 3.94 5.59
C ARG A 24 -17.35 2.63 6.34
N ALA A 25 -16.81 1.59 5.69
CA ALA A 25 -16.54 0.31 6.34
C ALA A 25 -15.41 0.45 7.38
N PHE A 26 -14.34 1.16 7.01
CA PHE A 26 -13.18 1.40 7.85
C PHE A 26 -13.54 2.24 9.08
N GLU A 27 -14.30 3.33 8.94
CA GLU A 27 -14.78 4.12 10.08
C GLU A 27 -15.70 3.34 11.01
N ARG A 28 -16.52 2.44 10.48
CA ARG A 28 -17.33 1.52 11.30
C ARG A 28 -16.45 0.54 12.07
N ALA A 29 -15.40 0.02 11.43
CA ALA A 29 -14.44 -0.85 12.08
C ALA A 29 -13.68 -0.12 13.20
N LEU A 30 -13.22 1.11 12.97
CA LEU A 30 -12.60 1.96 13.99
C LEU A 30 -13.51 2.15 15.21
N ARG A 31 -14.80 2.42 14.99
CA ARG A 31 -15.79 2.55 16.08
C ARG A 31 -16.03 1.24 16.81
N ARG A 32 -16.17 0.12 16.10
CA ARG A 32 -16.43 -1.21 16.69
C ARG A 32 -15.23 -1.73 17.49
N ALA A 33 -14.01 -1.41 17.04
CA ALA A 33 -12.77 -1.74 17.72
C ALA A 33 -12.42 -0.75 18.85
N GLU A 34 -13.29 0.23 19.14
CA GLU A 34 -13.12 1.24 20.17
C GLU A 34 -11.76 1.98 20.09
N VAL A 35 -11.29 2.21 18.85
CA VAL A 35 -10.03 2.91 18.62
C VAL A 35 -10.19 4.37 19.10
N PRO A 36 -9.30 4.89 19.97
CA PRO A 36 -9.41 6.22 20.57
C PRO A 36 -9.04 7.31 19.55
N MET A 37 -9.89 7.49 18.55
CA MET A 37 -9.66 8.36 17.41
C MET A 37 -9.64 9.84 17.82
N ALA A 38 -8.74 10.57 17.18
CA ALA A 38 -8.80 12.01 17.06
C ALA A 38 -10.01 12.45 16.25
N TYR A 39 -10.55 13.63 16.58
CA TYR A 39 -11.59 14.25 15.78
C TYR A 39 -11.19 15.65 15.29
N SER A 40 -11.75 16.07 14.16
CA SER A 40 -11.62 17.45 13.66
C SER A 40 -12.33 18.44 14.59
N ALA A 41 -11.87 19.71 14.59
CA ALA A 41 -12.59 20.79 15.23
C ALA A 41 -13.81 21.21 14.37
N GLY A 42 -14.89 21.66 15.02
CA GLY A 42 -16.09 22.20 14.35
C GLY A 42 -17.41 21.55 14.81
N PHE A 43 -18.50 21.94 14.17
CA PHE A 43 -19.87 21.51 14.52
C PHE A 43 -20.21 20.08 14.12
N THR A 44 -19.40 19.45 13.27
CA THR A 44 -19.53 18.04 12.88
C THR A 44 -18.15 17.39 12.94
N PRO A 45 -17.70 16.96 14.13
CA PRO A 45 -16.40 16.33 14.30
C PRO A 45 -16.34 15.00 13.53
N HIS A 46 -15.34 14.88 12.66
CA HIS A 46 -15.06 13.66 11.91
C HIS A 46 -13.75 13.04 12.39
N PRO A 47 -13.63 11.69 12.40
CA PRO A 47 -12.39 11.03 12.79
C PRO A 47 -11.26 11.48 11.84
N LYS A 48 -10.08 11.81 12.38
CA LYS A 48 -8.95 12.21 11.56
C LYS A 48 -8.32 10.99 10.89
N VAL A 49 -8.73 10.77 9.65
CA VAL A 49 -8.22 9.71 8.78
C VAL A 49 -7.73 10.34 7.48
N SER A 50 -6.49 10.02 7.10
CA SER A 50 -5.88 10.45 5.85
C SER A 50 -5.70 9.25 4.93
N TYR A 51 -6.42 9.27 3.81
CA TYR A 51 -6.35 8.22 2.79
C TYR A 51 -5.40 8.65 1.67
N ALA A 52 -4.54 7.74 1.20
CA ALA A 52 -3.55 8.07 0.17
C ALA A 52 -3.66 7.10 -1.01
N ASN A 53 -3.67 7.67 -2.22
CA ASN A 53 -3.57 6.99 -3.53
C ASN A 53 -4.35 5.66 -3.66
N ALA A 54 -5.66 5.71 -3.42
CA ALA A 54 -6.51 4.53 -3.50
C ALA A 54 -6.52 3.90 -4.90
N ALA A 55 -6.45 2.57 -4.97
CA ALA A 55 -6.53 1.86 -6.25
C ALA A 55 -7.91 2.09 -6.94
N PRO A 56 -7.96 2.10 -8.28
CA PRO A 56 -9.21 2.18 -9.02
C PRO A 56 -10.17 1.03 -8.68
N THR A 57 -11.48 1.31 -8.66
CA THR A 57 -12.51 0.28 -8.49
C THR A 57 -12.37 -0.80 -9.55
N GLY A 58 -12.49 -2.07 -9.15
CA GLY A 58 -12.32 -3.23 -10.02
C GLY A 58 -10.94 -3.86 -9.93
N THR A 59 -9.95 -3.15 -9.36
CA THR A 59 -8.59 -3.66 -9.14
C THR A 59 -8.42 -4.18 -7.72
N GLY A 60 -7.77 -5.35 -7.59
CA GLY A 60 -7.29 -5.84 -6.30
C GLY A 60 -6.09 -5.04 -5.82
N SER A 61 -5.83 -5.05 -4.52
CA SER A 61 -4.66 -4.36 -3.98
C SER A 61 -4.15 -5.03 -2.71
N GLU A 62 -2.84 -5.23 -2.64
CA GLU A 62 -2.10 -5.72 -1.48
C GLU A 62 -1.38 -4.58 -0.73
N ALA A 63 -1.38 -3.38 -1.32
CA ALA A 63 -0.63 -2.21 -0.86
C ALA A 63 -1.50 -0.94 -0.92
N GLU A 64 -2.54 -0.91 -0.10
CA GLU A 64 -3.27 0.32 0.22
C GLU A 64 -2.79 0.88 1.55
N TYR A 65 -2.83 2.21 1.70
CA TYR A 65 -2.36 2.85 2.93
C TYR A 65 -3.35 3.88 3.47
N VAL A 66 -3.43 3.94 4.79
CA VAL A 66 -4.21 4.93 5.52
C VAL A 66 -3.44 5.37 6.77
N GLU A 67 -3.51 6.65 7.10
CA GLU A 67 -2.99 7.19 8.37
C GLU A 67 -4.17 7.60 9.26
N ILE A 68 -4.15 7.14 10.51
CA ILE A 68 -5.13 7.49 11.54
C ILE A 68 -4.45 8.27 12.65
N GLN A 69 -5.18 9.19 13.29
CA GLN A 69 -4.68 9.91 14.46
C GLN A 69 -5.46 9.50 15.70
N LEU A 70 -4.75 9.25 16.81
CA LEU A 70 -5.30 8.80 18.08
C LEU A 70 -5.02 9.83 19.19
N VAL A 71 -5.97 9.95 20.13
CA VAL A 71 -5.83 10.79 21.33
C VAL A 71 -4.99 10.12 22.42
N GLU A 72 -4.99 8.78 22.43
CA GLU A 72 -4.22 7.95 23.37
C GLU A 72 -3.15 7.15 22.62
N GLN A 73 -2.07 6.82 23.32
CA GLN A 73 -1.05 5.91 22.81
C GLN A 73 -1.60 4.49 22.78
N ARG A 74 -1.46 3.82 21.63
CA ARG A 74 -1.82 2.42 21.43
C ARG A 74 -0.70 1.70 20.69
N ASP A 75 -0.53 0.43 21.02
CA ASP A 75 0.35 -0.46 20.27
C ASP A 75 -0.22 -0.65 18.84
N PRO A 76 0.54 -0.28 17.78
CA PRO A 76 0.08 -0.43 16.39
C PRO A 76 -0.38 -1.86 16.06
N ASP A 77 0.27 -2.88 16.59
CA ASP A 77 -0.08 -4.27 16.33
C ASP A 77 -1.41 -4.69 16.97
N GLN A 78 -1.70 -4.17 18.17
CA GLN A 78 -3.00 -4.38 18.81
C GLN A 78 -4.11 -3.68 18.04
N VAL A 79 -3.88 -2.45 17.56
CA VAL A 79 -4.84 -1.72 16.71
C VAL A 79 -5.13 -2.52 15.43
N ARG A 80 -4.09 -3.05 14.78
CA ARG A 80 -4.23 -3.93 13.60
C ARG A 80 -5.09 -5.16 13.90
N ALA A 81 -4.78 -5.88 14.97
CA ALA A 81 -5.50 -7.08 15.35
C ALA A 81 -6.99 -6.78 15.61
N LEU A 82 -7.30 -5.74 16.39
CA LEU A 82 -8.67 -5.32 16.68
C LEU A 82 -9.42 -4.91 15.40
N LEU A 83 -8.78 -4.16 14.51
CA LEU A 83 -9.37 -3.79 13.22
C LEU A 83 -9.73 -5.01 12.38
N ASN A 84 -8.85 -6.02 12.31
CA ASN A 84 -9.12 -7.25 11.57
C ASN A 84 -10.30 -8.08 12.13
N THR A 85 -10.62 -7.95 13.43
CA THR A 85 -11.85 -8.56 13.98
C THR A 85 -13.15 -7.82 13.58
N SER A 86 -13.02 -6.57 13.12
CA SER A 86 -14.14 -5.67 12.86
C SER A 86 -14.36 -5.38 11.37
N LEU A 87 -13.35 -5.61 10.54
CA LEU A 87 -13.42 -5.47 9.09
C LEU A 87 -14.10 -6.68 8.44
N PRO A 88 -14.79 -6.48 7.29
CA PRO A 88 -15.35 -7.59 6.53
C PRO A 88 -14.26 -8.37 5.79
N ASP A 89 -14.52 -9.65 5.54
CA ASP A 89 -13.63 -10.53 4.77
C ASP A 89 -13.19 -9.89 3.45
N GLY A 90 -11.88 -9.95 3.16
CA GLY A 90 -11.28 -9.35 1.98
C GLY A 90 -10.83 -7.89 2.16
N LEU A 91 -10.98 -7.31 3.35
CA LEU A 91 -10.30 -6.10 3.80
C LEU A 91 -9.42 -6.43 5.02
N ASP A 92 -8.16 -6.76 4.78
CA ASP A 92 -7.23 -7.14 5.85
C ASP A 92 -6.22 -6.02 6.08
N VAL A 93 -6.03 -5.59 7.34
CA VAL A 93 -4.89 -4.78 7.75
C VAL A 93 -3.70 -5.71 7.94
N THR A 94 -2.73 -5.63 7.04
CA THR A 94 -1.55 -6.49 7.03
C THR A 94 -0.40 -5.93 7.85
N ASP A 95 -0.40 -4.62 8.08
CA ASP A 95 0.71 -3.92 8.73
C ASP A 95 0.23 -2.68 9.47
N ALA A 96 0.92 -2.33 10.54
CA ALA A 96 0.67 -1.13 11.32
C ALA A 96 1.97 -0.61 11.96
N VAL A 97 2.27 0.67 11.76
CA VAL A 97 3.46 1.32 12.33
C VAL A 97 3.09 2.67 12.93
N GLU A 98 3.75 3.05 14.01
CA GLU A 98 3.66 4.42 14.53
C GLU A 98 4.34 5.39 13.57
N ALA A 99 3.65 6.46 13.19
CA ALA A 99 4.17 7.44 12.26
C ALA A 99 5.04 8.48 12.98
N THR A 100 6.35 8.28 12.91
CA THR A 100 7.37 9.19 13.46
C THR A 100 7.79 10.27 12.44
N THR A 101 7.36 10.11 11.19
CA THR A 101 7.72 10.97 10.06
C THR A 101 6.50 11.61 9.39
N THR A 102 6.69 12.60 8.52
CA THR A 102 5.60 13.26 7.75
C THR A 102 5.53 12.74 6.31
N GLY A 103 4.47 13.09 5.58
CA GLY A 103 4.41 12.93 4.12
C GLY A 103 4.24 11.50 3.59
N LEU A 104 3.32 10.70 4.15
CA LEU A 104 3.04 9.35 3.60
C LEU A 104 2.65 9.42 2.12
N ALA A 105 1.79 10.36 1.73
CA ALA A 105 1.35 10.51 0.35
C ALA A 105 2.52 10.80 -0.60
N ASP A 106 3.50 11.59 -0.16
CA ASP A 106 4.68 11.97 -0.96
C ASP A 106 5.63 10.78 -1.19
N ARG A 107 5.50 9.73 -0.36
CA ARG A 107 6.23 8.46 -0.53
C ARG A 107 5.59 7.54 -1.53
N LEU A 108 4.35 7.77 -1.95
CA LEU A 108 3.68 6.90 -2.92
C LEU A 108 3.96 7.43 -4.32
N GLN A 109 5.13 7.09 -4.86
CA GLN A 109 5.62 7.61 -6.15
C GLN A 109 5.45 6.62 -7.29
N ALA A 110 5.40 5.32 -7.01
CA ALA A 110 5.13 4.29 -8.00
C ALA A 110 4.35 3.12 -7.41
N SER A 111 3.79 2.30 -8.29
CA SER A 111 3.06 1.07 -7.97
C SER A 111 3.57 -0.09 -8.81
N VAL A 112 3.71 -1.25 -8.17
CA VAL A 112 3.93 -2.53 -8.84
C VAL A 112 2.57 -3.18 -9.06
N TRP A 113 2.28 -3.53 -10.29
CA TRP A 113 1.04 -4.15 -10.70
C TRP A 113 1.29 -5.53 -11.29
N GLU A 114 0.34 -6.41 -11.04
CA GLU A 114 0.17 -7.66 -11.76
C GLU A 114 -1.12 -7.59 -12.56
N ILE A 115 -1.03 -7.96 -13.84
CA ILE A 115 -2.19 -8.10 -14.71
C ILE A 115 -2.22 -9.53 -15.24
N ARG A 116 -3.23 -10.27 -14.81
CA ARG A 116 -3.49 -11.62 -15.32
C ARG A 116 -4.33 -11.58 -16.58
N LEU A 117 -3.79 -12.14 -17.65
CA LEU A 117 -4.38 -12.25 -18.98
C LEU A 117 -4.78 -13.70 -19.24
N ASP A 118 -5.98 -14.05 -18.80
CA ASP A 118 -6.58 -15.36 -19.10
C ASP A 118 -6.87 -15.47 -20.61
N GLY A 119 -6.49 -16.58 -21.24
CA GLY A 119 -6.71 -16.82 -22.67
C GLY A 119 -5.68 -16.17 -23.59
N VAL A 120 -4.56 -15.69 -23.02
CA VAL A 120 -3.45 -15.09 -23.76
C VAL A 120 -2.22 -15.97 -23.59
N ASP A 121 -1.63 -16.36 -24.71
CA ASP A 121 -0.37 -17.10 -24.73
C ASP A 121 0.80 -16.20 -24.26
N HIS A 122 1.73 -16.78 -23.51
CA HIS A 122 2.87 -16.06 -22.94
C HIS A 122 3.75 -15.42 -24.03
N ALA A 123 4.02 -16.11 -25.14
CA ALA A 123 4.83 -15.56 -26.23
C ALA A 123 4.12 -14.42 -26.96
N VAL A 124 2.77 -14.43 -27.03
CA VAL A 124 1.98 -13.30 -27.55
C VAL A 124 2.14 -12.08 -26.63
N ALA A 125 2.02 -12.28 -25.32
CA ALA A 125 2.20 -11.23 -24.34
C ALA A 125 3.63 -10.64 -24.37
N GLU A 126 4.66 -11.50 -24.47
CA GLU A 126 6.06 -11.06 -24.59
C GLU A 126 6.29 -10.16 -25.81
N ARG A 127 5.78 -10.55 -26.98
CA ARG A 127 5.89 -9.72 -28.20
C ARG A 127 5.19 -8.37 -28.04
N ALA A 128 4.01 -8.36 -27.42
CA ALA A 128 3.28 -7.12 -27.17
C ALA A 128 4.02 -6.20 -26.19
N VAL A 129 4.59 -6.76 -25.12
CA VAL A 129 5.42 -6.03 -24.17
C VAL A 129 6.65 -5.43 -24.87
N ALA A 130 7.34 -6.22 -25.69
CA ALA A 130 8.51 -5.74 -26.44
C ALA A 130 8.15 -4.59 -27.38
N ALA A 131 7.03 -4.70 -28.12
CA ALA A 131 6.55 -3.64 -29.00
C ALA A 131 6.17 -2.36 -28.23
N PHE A 132 5.48 -2.48 -27.09
CA PHE A 132 5.14 -1.36 -26.23
C PHE A 132 6.39 -0.65 -25.68
N LEU A 133 7.38 -1.42 -25.23
CA LEU A 133 8.61 -0.86 -24.65
C LEU A 133 9.53 -0.21 -25.70
N ALA A 134 9.51 -0.71 -26.93
CA ALA A 134 10.29 -0.17 -28.06
C ALA A 134 9.71 1.13 -28.62
N ALA A 135 8.45 1.46 -28.33
CA ALA A 135 7.84 2.72 -28.73
C ALA A 135 8.34 3.87 -27.82
N ASP A 136 8.71 5.00 -28.43
CA ASP A 136 9.07 6.22 -27.69
C ASP A 136 7.86 6.81 -26.96
N THR A 137 6.68 6.74 -27.58
CA THR A 137 5.42 7.23 -27.04
C THR A 137 4.27 6.27 -27.35
N VAL A 138 3.32 6.13 -26.43
CA VAL A 138 2.11 5.32 -26.61
C VAL A 138 0.91 6.13 -26.15
N GLU A 139 0.27 6.82 -27.08
CA GLU A 139 -0.90 7.65 -26.81
C GLU A 139 -2.15 6.82 -26.55
N VAL A 140 -2.83 7.11 -25.43
CA VAL A 140 -4.10 6.48 -25.07
C VAL A 140 -5.12 7.53 -24.71
N GLN A 141 -6.41 7.16 -24.84
CA GLN A 141 -7.51 8.07 -24.52
C GLN A 141 -8.36 7.52 -23.38
N ARG A 142 -8.59 8.35 -22.36
CA ARG A 142 -9.45 8.01 -21.22
C ARG A 142 -10.57 9.03 -21.05
N ARG A 143 -11.79 8.55 -20.82
CA ARG A 143 -12.94 9.41 -20.52
C ARG A 143 -12.81 9.98 -19.10
N THR A 144 -13.01 11.28 -18.99
CA THR A 144 -13.04 12.03 -17.73
C THR A 144 -14.37 12.75 -17.56
N LYS A 145 -14.58 13.38 -16.40
CA LYS A 145 -15.74 14.27 -16.19
C LYS A 145 -15.81 15.45 -17.18
N ASN A 146 -14.67 15.84 -17.77
CA ASN A 146 -14.56 16.96 -18.71
C ASN A 146 -14.45 16.50 -20.18
N GLY A 147 -14.74 15.23 -20.48
CA GLY A 147 -14.61 14.65 -21.82
C GLY A 147 -13.42 13.70 -21.97
N MET A 148 -13.09 13.36 -23.22
CA MET A 148 -11.95 12.49 -23.54
C MET A 148 -10.63 13.23 -23.34
N ARG A 149 -9.66 12.56 -22.72
CA ARG A 149 -8.31 13.08 -22.52
C ARG A 149 -7.31 12.11 -23.14
N THR A 150 -6.45 12.63 -24.01
CA THR A 150 -5.29 11.92 -24.56
C THR A 150 -4.06 12.19 -23.72
N PHE A 151 -3.23 11.17 -23.49
CA PHE A 151 -1.94 11.28 -22.83
C PHE A 151 -1.06 10.09 -23.18
N ASP A 152 0.25 10.24 -22.98
CA ASP A 152 1.20 9.16 -23.17
C ASP A 152 1.20 8.19 -21.98
N ALA A 153 0.85 6.92 -22.23
CA ALA A 153 0.92 5.86 -21.24
C ALA A 153 2.36 5.35 -21.04
N ARG A 154 3.21 5.41 -22.07
CA ARG A 154 4.58 4.88 -22.05
C ARG A 154 5.46 5.61 -21.05
N ALA A 155 5.32 6.93 -20.95
CA ALA A 155 6.07 7.79 -20.03
C ALA A 155 5.98 7.39 -18.55
N ALA A 156 4.90 6.74 -18.12
CA ALA A 156 4.73 6.31 -16.74
C ALA A 156 5.26 4.91 -16.45
N VAL A 157 5.52 4.09 -17.49
CA VAL A 157 5.94 2.69 -17.32
C VAL A 157 7.46 2.63 -17.17
N THR A 158 7.92 2.32 -15.96
CA THR A 158 9.36 2.16 -15.65
C THR A 158 9.85 0.76 -15.99
N ALA A 159 9.03 -0.25 -15.75
CA ALA A 159 9.30 -1.63 -16.09
C ALA A 159 8.02 -2.34 -16.53
N LEU A 160 8.13 -3.25 -17.48
CA LEU A 160 7.05 -4.12 -17.94
C LEU A 160 7.66 -5.42 -18.45
N GLU A 161 7.18 -6.55 -17.95
CA GLU A 161 7.59 -7.89 -18.38
C GLU A 161 6.38 -8.81 -18.47
N ALA A 162 6.49 -9.84 -19.31
CA ALA A 162 5.50 -10.91 -19.41
C ALA A 162 6.08 -12.20 -18.81
N LEU A 163 5.34 -12.78 -17.88
CA LEU A 163 5.68 -14.02 -17.19
C LEU A 163 4.68 -15.12 -17.57
N PRO A 164 5.08 -16.40 -17.56
CA PRO A 164 4.15 -17.50 -17.75
C PRO A 164 3.16 -17.56 -16.57
N GLY A 165 1.87 -17.71 -16.89
CA GLY A 165 0.80 -17.89 -15.91
C GLY A 165 0.29 -19.32 -15.87
N GLN A 166 -0.19 -19.75 -14.71
CA GLN A 166 -0.85 -21.05 -14.57
C GLN A 166 -2.30 -20.99 -15.06
N THR A 167 -2.71 -22.01 -15.82
CA THR A 167 -4.06 -22.19 -16.36
C THR A 167 -4.94 -22.90 -15.34
N ASP A 168 -5.31 -22.16 -14.29
CA ASP A 168 -6.09 -22.71 -13.16
C ASP A 168 -7.61 -22.56 -13.36
N ARG A 169 -8.03 -21.97 -14.48
CA ARG A 169 -9.44 -21.75 -14.83
C ARG A 169 -9.92 -22.77 -15.87
N PRO A 170 -11.00 -23.53 -15.58
CA PRO A 170 -11.58 -24.45 -16.54
C PRO A 170 -11.98 -23.73 -17.84
N GLY A 171 -11.63 -24.30 -18.99
CA GLY A 171 -12.01 -23.78 -20.31
C GLY A 171 -11.20 -22.57 -20.80
N VAL A 172 -10.11 -22.21 -20.13
CA VAL A 172 -9.18 -21.17 -20.57
C VAL A 172 -7.88 -21.82 -21.03
N GLU A 173 -7.56 -21.68 -22.32
CA GLU A 173 -6.27 -22.10 -22.86
C GLU A 173 -5.27 -20.93 -22.84
N GLY A 174 -4.13 -21.14 -22.18
CA GLY A 174 -3.10 -20.10 -22.02
C GLY A 174 -3.38 -19.10 -20.90
N CYS A 175 -2.31 -18.68 -20.23
CA CYS A 175 -2.34 -17.58 -19.29
C CYS A 175 -0.99 -16.87 -19.29
N ALA A 176 -1.02 -15.56 -19.48
CA ALA A 176 0.14 -14.69 -19.33
C ALA A 176 -0.09 -13.76 -18.14
N ILE A 177 1.00 -13.45 -17.42
CA ILE A 177 1.01 -12.46 -16.35
C ILE A 177 1.87 -11.29 -16.80
N LEU A 178 1.32 -10.09 -16.83
CA LEU A 178 2.13 -8.88 -16.98
C LEU A 178 2.52 -8.37 -15.60
N ARG A 179 3.81 -8.17 -15.38
CA ARG A 179 4.35 -7.49 -14.20
C ARG A 179 4.86 -6.13 -14.64
N LEU A 180 4.38 -5.06 -14.00
CA LEU A 180 4.77 -3.71 -14.39
C LEU A 180 4.93 -2.77 -13.21
N VAL A 181 5.86 -1.83 -13.36
CA VAL A 181 6.09 -0.72 -12.45
C VAL A 181 5.61 0.56 -13.12
N VAL A 182 4.65 1.23 -12.50
CA VAL A 182 4.04 2.47 -13.01
C VAL A 182 4.30 3.61 -12.05
N ARG A 183 4.99 4.65 -12.53
CA ARG A 183 5.18 5.92 -11.83
C ARG A 183 3.87 6.69 -11.75
N HIS A 184 3.62 7.31 -10.60
CA HIS A 184 2.47 8.19 -10.40
C HIS A 184 2.75 9.57 -10.99
N LEU A 185 2.28 9.75 -12.23
CA LEU A 185 2.33 11.02 -12.93
C LEU A 185 0.99 11.76 -12.88
N THR A 186 0.98 13.00 -13.38
CA THR A 186 -0.24 13.75 -13.68
C THR A 186 -0.25 14.09 -15.17
N PRO A 187 -1.13 13.47 -15.98
CA PRO A 187 -2.21 12.55 -15.60
C PRO A 187 -1.72 11.18 -15.12
N ALA A 188 -2.45 10.59 -14.18
CA ALA A 188 -2.14 9.25 -13.69
C ALA A 188 -2.43 8.21 -14.77
N VAL A 189 -1.45 7.34 -15.03
CA VAL A 189 -1.58 6.16 -15.90
C VAL A 189 -2.04 4.99 -15.04
N ARG A 190 -3.14 4.35 -15.44
CA ARG A 190 -3.71 3.16 -14.78
C ARG A 190 -3.29 1.89 -15.52
N PRO A 191 -3.40 0.71 -14.90
CA PRO A 191 -3.19 -0.56 -15.58
C PRO A 191 -4.03 -0.71 -16.86
N ASP A 192 -5.28 -0.24 -16.85
CA ASP A 192 -6.16 -0.26 -18.03
C ASP A 192 -5.66 0.64 -19.18
N ASP A 193 -4.97 1.73 -18.84
CA ASP A 193 -4.35 2.61 -19.84
C ASP A 193 -3.17 1.89 -20.49
N VAL A 194 -2.38 1.12 -19.73
CA VAL A 194 -1.29 0.28 -20.27
C VAL A 194 -1.84 -0.84 -21.15
N LEU A 195 -2.94 -1.49 -20.75
CA LEU A 195 -3.63 -2.48 -21.61
C LEU A 195 -4.14 -1.86 -22.91
N SER A 196 -4.67 -0.65 -22.84
CA SER A 196 -5.08 0.10 -24.04
C SER A 196 -3.89 0.40 -24.95
N GLY A 197 -2.72 0.72 -24.37
CA GLY A 197 -1.48 0.93 -25.11
C GLY A 197 -0.93 -0.36 -25.75
N LEU A 198 -0.97 -1.49 -25.05
CA LEU A 198 -0.58 -2.80 -25.59
C LEU A 198 -1.46 -3.22 -26.76
N ARG A 199 -2.76 -2.91 -26.69
CA ARG A 199 -3.67 -3.08 -27.83
C ARG A 199 -3.32 -2.17 -28.99
N ALA A 200 -3.02 -0.90 -28.74
CA ALA A 200 -2.69 0.07 -29.78
C ALA A 200 -1.36 -0.25 -30.50
N THR A 201 -0.38 -0.81 -29.79
CA THR A 201 0.96 -1.07 -30.30
C THR A 201 1.13 -2.46 -30.92
N ALA A 202 0.41 -3.46 -30.43
CA ALA A 202 0.62 -4.87 -30.79
C ALA A 202 -0.67 -5.68 -30.99
N ASP A 203 -1.83 -5.02 -31.04
CA ASP A 203 -3.15 -5.66 -31.14
C ASP A 203 -3.41 -6.74 -30.06
N LEU A 204 -2.79 -6.57 -28.88
CA LEU A 204 -3.03 -7.46 -27.75
C LEU A 204 -4.43 -7.22 -27.20
N ALA A 205 -5.36 -8.11 -27.53
CA ALA A 205 -6.73 -8.08 -27.05
C ALA A 205 -7.06 -9.37 -26.27
N PRO A 206 -7.03 -9.32 -24.92
CA PRO A 206 -7.44 -10.46 -24.10
C PRO A 206 -8.90 -10.85 -24.39
N PRO A 207 -9.22 -12.16 -24.49
CA PRO A 207 -10.58 -12.62 -24.80
C PRO A 207 -11.57 -12.41 -23.66
N VAL A 208 -11.05 -12.22 -22.44
CA VAL A 208 -11.83 -11.89 -21.24
C VAL A 208 -11.21 -10.70 -20.50
N PRO A 209 -11.98 -9.95 -19.69
CA PRO A 209 -11.44 -8.85 -18.91
C PRO A 209 -10.27 -9.29 -18.03
N ALA A 210 -9.15 -8.57 -18.12
CA ALA A 210 -7.96 -8.84 -17.33
C ALA A 210 -8.21 -8.66 -15.83
N ALA A 211 -7.59 -9.50 -15.00
CA ALA A 211 -7.61 -9.31 -13.56
C ALA A 211 -6.37 -8.52 -13.13
N VAL A 212 -6.60 -7.38 -12.49
CA VAL A 212 -5.54 -6.44 -12.09
C VAL A 212 -5.39 -6.44 -10.58
N THR A 213 -4.17 -6.56 -10.08
CA THR A 213 -3.82 -6.48 -8.65
C THR A 213 -2.62 -5.57 -8.44
N ARG A 214 -2.73 -4.58 -7.56
CA ARG A 214 -1.55 -3.82 -7.08
C ARG A 214 -0.81 -4.65 -6.03
N LEU A 215 0.43 -4.98 -6.28
CA LEU A 215 1.25 -5.78 -5.37
C LEU A 215 1.99 -4.93 -4.35
N ALA A 216 2.52 -3.79 -4.79
CA ALA A 216 3.29 -2.88 -3.96
C ALA A 216 3.07 -1.43 -4.38
N GLN A 217 3.32 -0.50 -3.47
CA GLN A 217 3.26 0.93 -3.73
C GLN A 217 4.12 1.67 -2.72
N GLY A 218 4.93 2.62 -3.18
CA GLY A 218 5.91 3.32 -2.36
C GLY A 218 6.87 4.19 -3.18
N LEU A 219 8.06 4.46 -2.63
CA LEU A 219 9.06 5.30 -3.31
C LEU A 219 9.64 4.53 -4.47
N LEU A 220 9.93 5.23 -5.56
CA LEU A 220 10.60 4.64 -6.71
C LEU A 220 12.10 4.89 -6.56
N ASP A 221 12.88 3.82 -6.52
CA ASP A 221 14.32 3.90 -6.69
C ASP A 221 14.62 4.04 -8.19
N GLU A 222 15.19 5.18 -8.58
CA GLU A 222 15.50 5.51 -9.97
C GLU A 222 16.61 4.62 -10.56
N GLU A 223 17.50 4.09 -9.72
CA GLU A 223 18.63 3.27 -10.16
C GLU A 223 18.20 1.82 -10.37
N SER A 224 17.49 1.25 -9.39
CA SER A 224 17.07 -0.15 -9.45
C SER A 224 15.70 -0.37 -10.13
N GLY A 225 14.89 0.68 -10.30
CA GLY A 225 13.51 0.59 -10.78
C GLY A 225 12.56 -0.08 -9.78
N THR A 226 13.01 -0.31 -8.55
CA THR A 226 12.23 -1.00 -7.52
C THR A 226 11.34 -0.04 -6.73
N VAL A 227 10.24 -0.57 -6.20
CA VAL A 227 9.32 0.18 -5.35
C VAL A 227 9.52 -0.24 -3.90
N THR A 228 9.93 0.69 -3.05
CA THR A 228 10.27 0.39 -1.64
C THR A 228 9.04 0.46 -0.73
N ASP A 229 9.16 -0.08 0.48
CA ASP A 229 8.10 -0.03 1.48
C ASP A 229 7.97 1.40 2.06
N PRO A 230 6.83 2.10 1.86
CA PRO A 230 6.65 3.47 2.35
C PRO A 230 6.57 3.58 3.88
N LEU A 231 6.42 2.45 4.59
CA LEU A 231 6.42 2.36 6.05
C LEU A 231 7.82 2.12 6.64
N ALA A 232 8.81 1.72 5.83
CA ALA A 232 10.17 1.44 6.31
C ALA A 232 10.80 2.62 7.08
N PRO A 233 10.70 3.89 6.63
CA PRO A 233 11.30 5.00 7.36
C PRO A 233 10.73 5.19 8.77
N ASP A 234 9.47 4.82 9.01
CA ASP A 234 8.86 4.91 10.35
C ASP A 234 9.41 3.81 11.28
N ARG A 235 9.64 2.59 10.75
CA ARG A 235 10.25 1.50 11.51
C ARG A 235 11.69 1.78 11.89
N GLU A 236 12.47 2.28 10.92
CA GLU A 236 13.88 2.62 11.12
C GLU A 236 14.03 3.74 12.16
N ALA A 237 13.17 4.75 12.12
CA ALA A 237 13.17 5.83 13.10
C ALA A 237 12.85 5.33 14.52
N VAL A 238 11.97 4.34 14.68
CA VAL A 238 11.68 3.71 15.98
C VAL A 238 12.88 2.90 16.48
N GLN A 239 13.58 2.17 15.60
CA GLN A 239 14.78 1.40 15.96
C GLN A 239 15.99 2.29 16.27
N ALA A 240 16.12 3.43 15.58
CA ALA A 240 17.20 4.39 15.77
C ALA A 240 16.98 5.32 16.99
N ALA A 241 15.75 5.38 17.52
CA ALA A 241 15.50 6.11 18.76
C ALA A 241 16.31 5.46 19.90
N PRO A 242 17.18 6.22 20.60
CA PRO A 242 17.93 5.66 21.71
C PRO A 242 16.93 5.10 22.74
N LEU A 243 17.23 3.93 23.30
CA LEU A 243 16.54 3.38 24.47
C LEU A 243 16.47 4.47 25.54
N THR A 244 15.34 5.18 25.62
CA THR A 244 15.17 6.29 26.54
C THR A 244 15.08 5.72 27.94
N ALA A 245 16.17 5.86 28.69
CA ALA A 245 16.27 6.00 30.15
C ALA A 245 15.23 5.28 31.06
N ALA A 246 14.77 4.09 30.70
CA ALA A 246 13.99 3.21 31.59
C ALA A 246 14.82 1.98 32.04
N GLY A 247 16.00 1.74 31.44
CA GLY A 247 16.86 0.60 31.75
C GLY A 247 18.06 0.89 32.67
N MET A 248 18.43 2.15 32.92
CA MET A 248 19.62 2.49 33.73
C MET A 248 19.33 2.75 35.22
N ALA A 249 18.06 2.89 35.62
CA ALA A 249 17.70 3.10 37.03
C ALA A 249 17.69 1.79 37.88
N ALA A 250 17.76 0.61 37.24
CA ALA A 250 17.77 -0.67 37.95
C ALA A 250 19.17 -1.20 38.32
N ALA A 251 20.25 -0.52 37.91
CA ALA A 251 21.63 -1.01 38.09
C ALA A 251 22.52 -0.14 39.01
N MET A 252 21.99 0.91 39.66
CA MET A 252 22.78 1.74 40.60
C MET A 252 22.10 1.97 41.97
N GLY A 253 21.15 1.12 42.35
CA GLY A 253 20.46 1.16 43.64
C GLY A 253 20.85 0.02 44.59
N ALA A 254 22.15 -0.23 44.79
CA ALA A 254 22.61 -1.14 45.83
C ALA A 254 23.95 -0.66 46.40
N THR A 255 23.92 0.44 47.14
CA THR A 255 24.99 0.80 48.08
C THR A 255 24.75 0.03 49.37
N PRO A 256 25.69 -0.79 49.86
CA PRO A 256 25.54 -1.41 51.17
C PRO A 256 25.79 -0.35 52.25
N ALA A 257 24.80 -0.15 53.12
CA ALA A 257 24.91 0.69 54.28
C ALA A 257 25.85 0.06 55.32
N CYS A 258 26.72 0.90 55.86
CA CYS A 258 27.64 0.65 56.96
C CYS A 258 26.86 0.33 58.25
N GLY A 259 27.15 -0.79 58.90
CA GLY A 259 26.92 -1.02 60.33
C GLY A 259 28.27 -1.47 60.90
N GLY A 260 28.89 -0.79 61.86
CA GLY A 260 28.35 -0.37 63.14
C GLY A 260 29.12 -1.14 64.20
N ALA A 261 30.27 -0.60 64.64
CA ALA A 261 30.98 -1.08 65.83
C ALA A 261 30.16 -0.75 67.09
N PRO A 262 30.31 -1.53 68.18
CA PRO A 262 31.04 -0.93 69.31
C PRO A 262 31.91 -1.89 70.15
N ASP A 263 32.98 -1.31 70.69
CA ASP A 263 33.62 -1.46 72.01
C ASP A 263 33.77 -2.82 72.72
N GLY A 264 35.04 -3.32 72.75
CA GLY A 264 35.87 -3.71 73.92
C GLY A 264 35.43 -4.82 74.91
N PRO A 265 36.24 -5.14 75.94
CA PRO A 265 37.68 -5.42 75.96
C PRO A 265 38.00 -6.84 76.53
N GLY A 266 39.20 -7.37 76.25
CA GLY A 266 39.71 -8.62 76.83
C GLY A 266 40.99 -9.07 76.17
#